data_AF-A0AAX3JB60-F1
#
_entry.id   AF-A0AAX3JB60-F1
#
_cell.length_a   1.000
_cell.length_b   1.000
_cell.length_c   1.000
_cell.angle_alpha   90.00
_cell.angle_beta   90.00
_cell.angle_gamma   90.00
#
_symmetry.space_group_name_H-M   'P 1'
#
loop_
_entity.id
_entity.type
_entity.pdbx_description
1 polymer ?
#
loop_
_entity_poly.entity_id
_entity_poly.type
_entity_poly.pdbx_seq_one_letter_code
_entity_poly.pdbx_strand_id
1 'polypeptide(L)'
;MIKELWSFHHNRIAVRFAYEWHDASQQWYRSYGNENWAFDDNGLMMQRHASINDLPITESQRLFHWPQGRRPDDHPSLSELGL
;
A
#
# COMPACT_ATOMS: atom_id res chain seq x y z
N MET A 1 -5.67 1.23 -2.24
CA MET A 1 -4.27 1.01 -1.83
C MET A 1 -3.34 1.62 -2.86
N ILE A 2 -2.24 2.21 -2.42
CA ILE A 2 -1.14 2.66 -3.27
C ILE A 2 0.11 1.89 -2.84
N LYS A 3 0.87 1.36 -3.82
CA LYS A 3 2.16 0.71 -3.61
C LYS A 3 3.23 1.47 -4.39
N GLU A 4 4.41 1.62 -3.81
CA GLU A 4 5.54 2.33 -4.39
C GLU A 4 6.82 1.52 -4.18
N LEU A 5 7.63 1.41 -5.22
CA LEU A 5 8.91 0.71 -5.16
C LEU A 5 9.84 1.44 -4.19
N TRP A 6 10.47 0.69 -3.28
CA TRP A 6 11.53 1.22 -2.42
C TRP A 6 12.91 0.87 -2.96
N SER A 7 13.14 -0.42 -3.22
CA SER A 7 14.37 -0.93 -3.80
C SER A 7 14.15 -2.33 -4.36
N PHE A 8 15.11 -2.83 -5.12
CA PHE A 8 15.10 -4.21 -5.61
C PHE A 8 16.52 -4.74 -5.74
N HIS A 9 16.67 -6.06 -5.68
CA HIS A 9 17.93 -6.75 -5.88
C HIS A 9 17.67 -8.19 -6.33
N HIS A 10 18.13 -8.54 -7.53
CA HIS A 10 17.83 -9.83 -8.18
C HIS A 10 16.33 -10.13 -8.20
N ASN A 11 15.91 -11.29 -7.71
CA ASN A 11 14.52 -11.74 -7.63
C ASN A 11 13.77 -11.18 -6.42
N ARG A 12 14.25 -10.09 -5.79
CA ARG A 12 13.65 -9.49 -4.59
C ARG A 12 13.27 -8.03 -4.81
N ILE A 13 12.10 -7.67 -4.29
CA ILE A 13 11.55 -6.31 -4.34
C ILE A 13 11.15 -5.89 -2.93
N ALA A 14 11.56 -4.70 -2.52
CA ALA A 14 11.07 -4.01 -1.33
C ALA A 14 10.09 -2.91 -1.76
N VAL A 15 8.93 -2.87 -1.12
CA VAL A 15 7.83 -1.95 -1.45
C VAL A 15 7.37 -1.24 -0.20
N ARG A 16 7.04 0.05 -0.34
CA ARG A 16 6.25 0.83 0.61
C ARG A 16 4.81 0.86 0.12
N PHE A 17 3.84 0.81 1.03
CA PHE A 17 2.44 0.92 0.66
C PHE A 17 1.60 1.58 1.75
N ALA A 18 0.46 2.12 1.33
CA ALA A 18 -0.59 2.54 2.24
C ALA A 18 -1.97 2.17 1.70
N TYR A 19 -2.90 1.88 2.60
CA TYR A 19 -4.32 1.69 2.27
C TYR A 19 -5.22 2.32 3.32
N GLU A 20 -6.39 2.77 2.87
CA GLU A 20 -7.43 3.33 3.73
C GLU A 20 -8.62 2.39 3.75
N TRP A 21 -9.21 2.23 4.93
CA TRP A 21 -10.35 1.37 5.17
C TRP A 21 -11.07 1.87 6.42
N HIS A 22 -12.29 1.37 6.65
CA HIS A 22 -12.96 1.55 7.93
C HIS A 22 -13.43 0.21 8.47
N ASP A 23 -13.55 0.11 9.78
CA ASP A 23 -14.11 -1.07 10.43
C ASP A 23 -15.65 -1.04 10.44
N ALA A 24 -16.26 -2.03 11.10
CA ALA A 24 -17.72 -2.13 11.23
C ALA A 24 -18.35 -1.00 12.06
N SER A 25 -17.56 -0.27 12.85
CA SER A 25 -17.99 0.87 13.66
C SER A 25 -17.82 2.21 12.92
N GLN A 26 -17.49 2.17 11.62
CA GLN A 26 -17.20 3.36 10.79
C GLN A 26 -15.95 4.14 11.25
N GLN A 27 -15.08 3.54 12.07
CA GLN A 27 -13.78 4.13 12.37
C GLN A 27 -12.87 3.93 11.17
N TRP A 28 -12.34 5.02 10.61
CA TRP A 28 -11.41 5.00 9.50
C TRP A 28 -9.97 4.78 9.98
N TYR A 29 -9.17 4.11 9.16
CA TYR A 29 -7.75 3.91 9.37
C TYR A 29 -6.99 4.19 8.07
N ARG A 30 -5.77 4.69 8.22
CA ARG A 30 -4.74 4.56 7.20
C ARG A 30 -3.68 3.60 7.71
N SER A 31 -3.56 2.49 7.02
CA SER A 31 -2.54 1.48 7.29
C SER A 31 -1.31 1.78 6.47
N TYR A 32 -0.16 1.87 7.12
CA TYR A 32 1.14 2.05 6.50
C TYR A 32 1.90 0.74 6.55
N GLY A 33 2.48 0.33 5.42
CA GLY A 33 3.13 -0.97 5.33
C GLY A 33 4.42 -0.98 4.54
N ASN A 34 5.27 -1.91 4.94
CA ASN A 34 6.42 -2.35 4.18
C ASN A 34 6.24 -3.82 3.82
N GLU A 35 6.48 -4.16 2.56
CA GLU A 35 6.48 -5.54 2.12
C GLU A 35 7.75 -5.87 1.34
N ASN A 36 8.28 -7.06 1.60
CA ASN A 36 9.44 -7.61 0.93
C ASN A 36 9.02 -8.90 0.24
N TRP A 37 9.26 -8.94 -1.06
CA TRP A 37 8.85 -10.04 -1.93
C TRP A 37 10.08 -10.74 -2.47
N ALA A 38 10.01 -12.06 -2.60
CA ALA A 38 10.92 -12.83 -3.43
C ALA A 38 10.12 -13.63 -4.46
N PHE A 39 10.64 -13.71 -5.68
CA PHE A 39 9.98 -14.35 -6.82
C PHE A 39 10.78 -15.56 -7.32
N ASP A 40 10.09 -16.55 -7.88
CA ASP A 40 10.71 -17.65 -8.62
C ASP A 40 10.98 -17.27 -10.09
N ASP A 41 11.59 -18.20 -10.84
CA ASP A 41 11.94 -17.99 -12.26
C ASP A 41 10.71 -17.86 -13.18
N ASN A 42 9.51 -18.25 -12.72
CA ASN A 42 8.25 -18.08 -13.45
C ASN A 42 7.55 -16.76 -13.10
N GLY A 43 8.14 -15.94 -12.24
CA GLY A 43 7.58 -14.67 -11.78
C GLY A 43 6.50 -14.81 -10.69
N LEU A 44 6.35 -15.99 -10.09
CA LEU A 44 5.43 -16.20 -8.97
C LEU A 44 6.11 -15.81 -7.66
N MET A 45 5.38 -15.10 -6.80
CA MET A 45 5.89 -14.71 -5.49
C MET A 45 6.01 -15.95 -4.59
N MET A 46 7.24 -16.34 -4.28
CA MET A 46 7.55 -17.50 -3.42
C MET A 46 7.68 -17.13 -1.94
N GLN A 47 8.00 -15.86 -1.64
CA GLN A 47 8.06 -15.35 -0.26
C GLN A 47 7.44 -13.97 -0.17
N ARG A 48 6.71 -13.73 0.92
CA ARG A 48 6.11 -12.43 1.25
C ARG A 48 6.25 -12.16 2.74
N HIS A 49 7.06 -11.17 3.09
CA HIS A 49 7.11 -10.63 4.45
C HIS A 49 6.47 -9.25 4.44
N ALA A 50 5.52 -9.00 5.33
CA ALA A 50 4.83 -7.71 5.42
C ALA A 50 4.70 -7.29 6.88
N SER A 51 5.02 -6.02 7.14
CA SER A 51 4.77 -5.35 8.42
C SER A 51 3.87 -4.16 8.14
N ILE A 52 2.83 -4.00 8.97
CA ILE A 52 1.76 -3.04 8.77
C ILE A 52 1.41 -2.42 10.11
N ASN A 53 1.27 -1.11 10.13
CA ASN A 53 0.83 -0.34 11.29
C ASN A 53 -0.41 0.47 10.92
N ASP A 54 -1.47 0.33 11.72
CA ASP A 54 -2.74 1.03 11.51
C ASP A 54 -2.76 2.34 12.30
N LEU A 55 -3.03 3.44 11.61
CA LEU A 55 -3.25 4.75 12.22
C LEU A 55 -4.74 5.09 12.12
N PRO A 56 -5.45 5.28 13.24
CA PRO A 56 -6.80 5.83 13.22
C PRO A 56 -6.81 7.21 12.58
N ILE A 57 -7.76 7.46 11.67
CA ILE A 57 -7.97 8.75 11.01
C ILE A 57 -9.46 9.10 11.02
N THR A 58 -9.79 10.38 10.80
CA THR A 58 -11.16 10.80 10.48
C THR A 58 -11.45 10.56 9.00
N GLU A 59 -12.73 10.51 8.62
CA GLU A 59 -13.12 10.43 7.22
C GLU A 59 -12.55 11.60 6.39
N SER A 60 -12.53 12.81 6.96
CA SER A 60 -11.98 14.01 6.32
C SER A 60 -10.46 13.99 6.11
N GLN A 61 -9.74 13.12 6.82
CA GLN A 61 -8.30 12.94 6.67
C GLN A 61 -7.94 11.98 5.53
N ARG A 62 -8.92 11.30 4.92
CA ARG A 62 -8.70 10.40 3.79
C ARG A 62 -8.06 11.10 2.60
N LEU A 63 -7.15 10.40 1.94
CA LEU A 63 -6.45 10.85 0.75
C LEU A 63 -6.80 10.00 -0.48
N PHE A 64 -7.40 8.81 -0.30
CA PHE A 64 -7.65 7.87 -1.38
C PHE A 64 -9.12 7.93 -1.82
N HIS A 65 -9.36 8.67 -2.92
CA HIS A 65 -10.70 8.96 -3.43
C HIS A 65 -10.84 8.50 -4.88
N TRP A 66 -11.27 7.25 -5.07
CA TRP A 66 -11.67 6.70 -6.37
C TRP A 66 -12.66 5.54 -6.17
N PRO A 67 -13.45 5.16 -7.20
CA PRO A 67 -14.30 3.97 -7.12
C PRO A 67 -13.50 2.71 -6.77
N GLN A 68 -14.07 1.80 -5.98
CA GLN A 68 -13.35 0.58 -5.56
C GLN A 68 -12.83 -0.20 -6.78
N GLY A 69 -11.51 -0.43 -6.81
CA GLY A 69 -10.84 -1.07 -7.92
C GLY A 69 -9.46 -0.49 -8.21
N ARG A 70 -9.05 -0.54 -9.48
CA ARG A 70 -7.76 -0.03 -9.96
C ARG A 70 -7.66 1.48 -9.70
N ARG A 71 -6.56 1.89 -9.08
CA ARG A 71 -6.20 3.32 -8.93
C ARG A 71 -6.13 3.99 -10.32
N PRO A 72 -6.73 5.17 -10.52
CA PRO A 72 -6.56 5.96 -11.75
C PRO A 72 -5.08 6.26 -12.05
N ASP A 73 -4.72 6.40 -13.33
CA ASP A 73 -3.33 6.62 -13.74
C ASP A 73 -2.79 7.99 -13.32
N ASP A 74 -3.68 8.97 -13.20
CA ASP A 74 -3.41 10.36 -12.83
C ASP A 74 -3.53 10.62 -11.32
N HIS A 75 -3.93 9.62 -10.52
CA HIS A 75 -3.95 9.76 -9.08
C HIS A 75 -2.51 9.85 -8.53
N PRO A 76 -2.22 10.74 -7.58
CA PRO A 76 -0.90 10.83 -6.96
C PRO A 76 -0.36 9.50 -6.39
N SER A 77 0.97 9.34 -6.40
CA SER A 77 1.72 8.25 -5.75
C SER A 77 1.80 8.41 -4.22
N LEU A 78 2.48 7.50 -3.52
CA LEU A 78 2.73 7.67 -2.08
C LEU A 78 3.60 8.89 -1.80
N SER A 79 4.72 9.00 -2.51
CA SER A 79 5.66 10.11 -2.35
C SER A 79 5.02 11.46 -2.71
N GLU A 80 4.17 11.52 -3.73
CA GLU A 80 3.46 12.75 -4.12
C GLU A 80 2.42 13.21 -3.08
N LEU A 81 1.88 12.27 -2.29
CA LEU A 81 0.97 12.58 -1.17
C LEU A 81 1.70 12.91 0.13
N GLY A 82 3.04 12.84 0.15
CA GLY A 82 3.83 13.04 1.37
C GLY A 82 3.63 11.95 2.42
N LEU A 83 3.32 10.72 1.98
CA LEU A 83 3.12 9.53 2.83
C LEU A 83 4.36 8.62 2.87
#